data_AF-T1CUC5-F1
#
_entry.id   AF-T1CUC5-F1
#
_cell.length_a   1.000
_cell.length_b   1.000
_cell.length_c   1.000
_cell.angle_alpha   90.00
_cell.angle_beta   90.00
_cell.angle_gamma   90.00
#
_symmetry.space_group_name_H-M   'P 1'
#
loop_
_entity.id
_entity.type
_entity.pdbx_description
1 polymer ?
#
loop_
_entity_poly.entity_id
_entity_poly.type
_entity_poly.pdbx_seq_one_letter_code
_entity_poly.pdbx_strand_id
1 'polypeptide(L)' 'TFVESARFTGASYKAANWIHVGQTKGRGKLDRYNQYALPVKDIYLYPLHRDYRSILASPN' A
#
# COMPACT_ATOMS: atom_id res chain seq x y z
N THR A 1 2.78 -3.24 -4.03
CA THR A 1 2.88 -4.40 -3.12
C THR A 1 2.44 -4.00 -1.73
N PHE A 2 1.99 -4.96 -0.91
CA PHE A 2 1.53 -4.74 0.45
C PHE A 2 2.43 -5.50 1.43
N VAL A 3 3.00 -4.79 2.41
CA VAL A 3 3.92 -5.34 3.41
C VAL A 3 3.28 -5.19 4.78
N GLU A 4 3.15 -6.27 5.54
CA GLU A 4 2.55 -6.20 6.88
C GLU A 4 3.43 -5.40 7.86
N SER A 5 2.97 -4.23 8.27
CA SER A 5 3.79 -3.21 8.94
C SER A 5 4.31 -3.63 10.31
N ALA A 6 3.55 -4.45 11.02
CA ALA A 6 3.94 -4.94 12.34
C ALA A 6 5.03 -6.02 12.30
N ARG A 7 5.23 -6.68 11.15
CA ARG A 7 6.13 -7.83 11.01
C ARG A 7 7.38 -7.53 10.19
N PHE A 8 7.30 -6.58 9.26
CA PHE A 8 8.37 -6.32 8.30
C PHE A 8 8.57 -4.83 8.08
N THR A 9 9.83 -4.42 7.92
CA THR A 9 10.22 -3.00 7.74
C THR A 9 10.08 -2.50 6.30
N GLY A 10 9.87 -3.41 5.34
CA GLY A 10 9.87 -3.11 3.90
C GLY A 10 11.25 -2.75 3.33
N ALA A 11 12.35 -3.05 4.05
CA ALA A 11 13.70 -2.63 3.69
C ALA A 11 14.13 -3.03 2.26
N SER A 12 13.82 -4.25 1.80
CA SER A 12 14.16 -4.70 0.44
C SER A 12 13.47 -3.87 -0.65
N TYR A 13 12.22 -3.46 -0.43
CA TYR A 13 11.50 -2.59 -1.35
C TYR A 13 12.08 -1.18 -1.37
N LYS A 14 12.40 -0.62 -0.20
CA LYS A 14 13.08 0.69 -0.10
C LYS A 14 14.44 0.65 -0.81
N ALA A 15 15.23 -0.40 -0.59
CA ALA A 15 16.54 -0.59 -1.23
C ALA A 15 16.43 -0.73 -2.76
N ALA A 16 15.33 -1.31 -3.25
CA ALA A 16 15.04 -1.43 -4.68
C ALA A 16 14.37 -0.17 -5.29
N ASN A 17 14.42 0.98 -4.61
CA ASN A 17 13.82 2.25 -5.05
C ASN A 17 12.28 2.22 -5.20
N TRP A 18 11.59 1.38 -4.44
CA TRP A 18 10.13 1.46 -4.35
C TRP A 18 9.71 2.60 -3.42
N ILE A 19 8.62 3.27 -3.78
CA ILE A 19 8.10 4.43 -3.07
C ILE A 19 7.03 3.96 -2.09
N HIS A 20 7.18 4.30 -0.81
CA HIS A 20 6.10 4.15 0.18
C HIS A 20 5.04 5.22 -0.07
N VAL A 21 3.77 4.81 -0.17
CA VAL A 21 2.65 5.71 -0.52
C VAL A 21 1.54 5.75 0.53
N GLY A 22 1.75 5.08 1.67
CA GLY A 22 0.78 5.06 2.77
C GLY A 22 0.52 3.64 3.28
N GLN A 23 -0.59 3.51 4.02
CA GLN A 23 -0.93 2.30 4.75
C GLN A 23 -2.40 1.89 4.50
N THR A 24 -2.66 0.59 4.52
CA THR A 24 -4.03 0.07 4.59
C THR A 24 -4.62 0.36 5.95
N LYS A 25 -5.95 0.42 6.05
CA LYS A 25 -6.63 0.67 7.33
C LYS A 25 -6.80 -0.59 8.20
N GLY A 26 -6.31 -1.75 7.78
CA GLY A 26 -6.65 -3.02 8.42
C GLY A 26 -8.11 -3.48 8.20
N ARG A 27 -8.80 -2.88 7.22
CA ARG A 27 -10.20 -3.22 6.90
C ARG A 27 -10.27 -4.35 5.90
N GLY A 28 -11.03 -5.39 6.24
CA GLY A 28 -11.38 -6.46 5.29
C GLY A 28 -12.42 -6.02 4.26
N LYS A 29 -12.43 -6.68 3.08
CA LYS A 29 -13.40 -6.40 2.00
C LYS A 29 -14.86 -6.46 2.47
N LEU A 30 -15.16 -7.39 3.37
CA LEU A 30 -16.51 -7.65 3.88
C LEU A 30 -16.73 -7.10 5.30
N ASP A 31 -15.88 -6.19 5.77
CA ASP A 31 -16.05 -5.56 7.09
C ASP A 31 -17.24 -4.57 7.06
N ARG A 32 -18.42 -5.09 7.37
CA ARG A 32 -19.69 -4.33 7.43
C ARG A 32 -19.80 -3.47 8.69
N TYR A 33 -19.07 -3.83 9.74
CA TYR A 33 -19.19 -3.21 11.06
C TYR A 33 -18.02 -2.27 11.38
N ASN A 34 -17.13 -2.02 10.41
CA ASN A 34 -15.94 -1.19 10.57
C ASN A 34 -15.09 -1.61 11.78
N GLN A 35 -14.88 -2.92 11.93
CA GLN A 35 -14.09 -3.49 13.02
C GLN A 35 -12.58 -3.38 12.77
N TYR A 36 -12.14 -3.24 11.52
CA TYR A 36 -10.71 -3.12 11.16
C TYR A 36 -9.84 -4.24 11.73
N ALA A 37 -10.37 -5.46 11.80
CA ALA A 37 -9.73 -6.59 12.48
C ALA A 37 -8.53 -7.20 11.73
N LEU A 38 -8.17 -6.71 10.54
CA LEU A 38 -7.04 -7.23 9.76
C LEU A 38 -5.76 -6.42 9.99
N PRO A 39 -4.57 -7.02 9.79
CA PRO A 39 -3.32 -6.29 9.93
C PRO A 39 -3.20 -5.11 8.96
N VAL A 40 -2.70 -3.98 9.50
CA VAL A 40 -2.27 -2.82 8.71
C VAL A 40 -1.06 -3.20 7.85
N LYS A 41 -1.05 -2.72 6.61
CA LYS A 41 0.03 -2.98 5.65
C LYS A 41 0.53 -1.68 5.06
N ASP A 42 1.85 -1.54 4.96
CA ASP A 42 2.51 -0.52 4.17
C ASP A 42 2.31 -0.82 2.68
N ILE A 43 2.06 0.24 1.93
CA ILE A 43 1.85 0.19 0.48
C ILE A 43 3.09 0.76 -0.19
N TYR A 44 3.75 -0.07 -1.01
CA TYR A 44 4.88 0.35 -1.84
C TYR A 44 4.51 0.26 -3.32
N LEU A 45 4.87 1.28 -4.09
CA LEU A 45 4.72 1.33 -5.54
C LEU A 45 6.08 1.43 -6.22
N TYR A 46 6.22 0.75 -7.34
CA TYR A 46 7.32 0.94 -8.27
C TYR A 46 6.77 1.58 -9.55
N PRO A 47 7.13 2.84 -9.86
CA PRO A 47 6.66 3.51 -11.06
C PRO A 47 7.19 2.85 -12.33
N LEU A 48 6.30 2.45 -13.23
CA LEU A 48 6.68 1.98 -14.57
C LEU A 48 6.58 3.08 -15.64
N HIS A 49 5.94 4.20 -15.30
CA HIS A 49 5.79 5.36 -16.16
C HIS A 49 6.03 6.63 -15.35
N ARG A 50 6.63 7.66 -15.97
CA ARG A 50 6.91 8.95 -15.30
C ARG A 50 5.62 9.61 -14.78
N ASP A 51 4.52 9.45 -15.51
CA ASP A 51 3.22 10.05 -15.20
C ASP A 51 2.32 9.11 -14.36
N TYR A 52 2.89 8.12 -13.67
CA TYR A 52 2.13 7.10 -12.92
C TYR A 52 1.10 7.70 -11.95
N ARG A 53 1.41 8.84 -11.31
CA ARG A 53 0.48 9.51 -10.39
C ARG A 53 -0.78 9.96 -11.09
N SER A 54 -0.64 10.59 -12.27
CA SER A 54 -1.80 10.99 -13.06
C SER A 54 -2.58 9.76 -13.48
N ILE A 55 -1.92 8.75 -14.07
CA ILE A 55 -2.58 7.55 -14.56
C ILE A 55 -3.40 6.83 -13.46
N LEU A 56 -2.85 6.74 -12.25
CA LEU A 56 -3.51 6.08 -11.12
C LEU A 56 -4.59 6.94 -10.46
N ALA A 57 -4.53 8.26 -10.59
CA ALA A 57 -5.49 9.20 -10.00
C ALA A 57 -6.54 9.71 -11.00
N SER A 58 -6.36 9.43 -12.29
CA SER A 58 -7.33 9.77 -13.32
C SER A 58 -8.68 9.13 -12.99
N PRO A 59 -9.79 9.89 -13.07
CA PRO A 59 -11.10 9.28 -13.01
C PRO A 59 -11.28 8.30 -14.17
N ASN A 60 -11.93 7.17 -13.90
CA ASN A 60 -12.37 6.23 -14.93
C ASN A 60 -13.58 6.78 -15.67
#